data_AF-A0A6L9LAF7-F1
#
_entry.id   AF-A0A6L9LAF7-F1
#
_cell.length_a   1.000
_cell.length_b   1.000
_cell.length_c   1.000
_cell.angle_alpha   90.00
_cell.angle_beta   90.00
_cell.angle_gamma   90.00
#
_symmetry.space_group_name_H-M   'P 1'
#
loop_
_entity.id
_entity.type
_entity.pdbx_description
1 polymer ?
#
loop_
_entity_poly.entity_id
_entity_poly.type
_entity_poly.pdbx_seq_one_letter_code
_entity_poly.pdbx_strand_id
1 'polypeptide(L)'
;MDVICINGKFEPEQVRMYREHGVVTPEQDKLYTIRKHKRHSNGQVGLWLEELVNPPVPQGVMGIEAMMEPSWNINRFATLAGQPIKVKELELVDTLE
;
A
#
# COMPACT_ATOMS: atom_id res chain seq x y z
N MET A 1 13.02 -1.31 -0.38
CA MET A 1 13.12 0.00 -1.08
C MET A 1 12.40 1.03 -0.26
N ASP A 2 13.02 2.20 -0.04
CA ASP A 2 12.45 3.26 0.79
C ASP A 2 11.67 4.27 -0.06
N VAL A 3 10.53 4.70 0.47
CA VAL A 3 9.59 5.60 -0.22
C VAL A 3 9.02 6.63 0.73
N ILE A 4 8.56 7.76 0.18
CA ILE A 4 7.83 8.79 0.91
C ILE A 4 6.36 8.76 0.52
N CYS A 5 5.45 8.80 1.49
CA CYS A 5 4.03 8.94 1.22
C CYS A 5 3.71 10.38 0.80
N ILE A 6 3.34 10.58 -0.46
CA ILE A 6 2.98 11.88 -1.03
C ILE A 6 1.47 12.14 -1.01
N ASN A 7 0.66 11.13 -0.67
CA ASN A 7 -0.78 11.25 -0.52
C ASN A 7 -1.32 10.39 0.63
N GLY A 8 -1.33 10.97 1.83
CA GLY A 8 -1.90 10.39 3.05
C GLY A 8 -3.41 10.61 3.22
N LYS A 9 -4.13 11.08 2.19
CA LYS A 9 -5.58 11.35 2.28
C LYS A 9 -6.40 10.12 1.88
N PHE A 10 -7.44 9.84 2.67
CA PHE A 10 -8.35 8.72 2.47
C PHE A 10 -9.79 9.21 2.56
N GLU A 11 -10.69 8.53 1.86
CA GLU A 11 -12.11 8.85 1.92
C GLU A 11 -12.66 8.61 3.34
N PRO A 12 -13.56 9.47 3.86
CA PRO A 12 -14.04 9.37 5.24
C PRO A 12 -14.63 7.99 5.60
N GLU A 13 -15.34 7.36 4.67
CA GLU A 13 -15.91 6.03 4.85
C GLU A 13 -14.82 4.94 4.98
N GLN A 14 -13.78 5.03 4.15
CA GLN A 14 -12.64 4.11 4.21
C GLN A 14 -11.89 4.26 5.54
N VAL A 15 -11.68 5.49 6.01
CA VAL A 15 -11.07 5.76 7.32
C VAL A 15 -11.90 5.18 8.46
N ARG A 16 -13.23 5.28 8.39
CA ARG A 16 -14.13 4.70 9.40
C ARG A 16 -13.98 3.19 9.48
N MET A 17 -14.08 2.50 8.33
CA MET A 17 -13.92 1.05 8.26
C MET A 17 -12.54 0.59 8.75
N TYR A 18 -11.48 1.29 8.36
CA TYR A 18 -10.12 1.00 8.84
C TYR A 18 -9.98 1.16 10.34
N ARG A 19 -10.56 2.22 10.92
CA ARG A 19 -10.54 2.44 12.37
C ARG A 19 -11.27 1.32 13.12
N GLU A 20 -12.42 0.87 12.61
CA GLU A 20 -13.20 -0.22 13.21
C GLU A 20 -12.40 -1.53 13.28
N HIS A 21 -11.47 -1.75 12.34
CA HIS A 21 -10.64 -2.95 12.26
C HIS A 21 -9.21 -2.74 12.80
N GLY A 22 -8.87 -1.57 13.32
CA GLY A 22 -7.51 -1.29 13.84
C GLY A 22 -6.43 -1.12 12.77
N VAL A 23 -6.82 -0.76 11.54
CA VAL A 23 -5.88 -0.47 10.44
C VAL A 23 -5.27 0.91 10.62
N VAL A 24 -3.93 0.97 10.51
CA VAL A 24 -3.15 2.20 10.45
C VAL A 24 -2.82 2.51 8.99
N THR A 25 -3.12 3.73 8.57
CA THR A 25 -2.89 4.20 7.20
C THR A 25 -1.57 4.95 7.05
N PRO A 26 -0.99 4.99 5.84
CA PRO A 26 0.13 5.86 5.51
C PRO A 26 -0.16 7.33 5.83
N GLU A 27 0.82 7.99 6.42
CA GLU A 27 0.77 9.41 6.79
C GLU A 27 1.52 10.23 5.75
N GLN A 28 0.98 11.41 5.41
CA GLN A 28 1.61 12.34 4.49
C GLN A 28 3.05 12.70 4.94
N ASP A 29 3.98 12.76 4.00
CA ASP A 29 5.39 13.13 4.16
C ASP A 29 6.21 12.20 5.07
N LYS A 30 5.67 11.03 5.43
CA LYS A 30 6.38 10.00 6.20
C LYS A 30 7.10 9.01 5.29
N LEU A 31 8.27 8.56 5.76
CA LEU A 31 9.09 7.54 5.11
C LEU A 31 8.61 6.13 5.51
N TYR A 32 8.65 5.23 4.53
CA TYR A 32 8.27 3.83 4.69
C TYR A 32 9.20 2.93 3.87
N THR A 33 9.37 1.69 4.34
CA THR A 33 10.08 0.64 3.63
C THR A 33 9.08 -0.30 2.96
N ILE A 34 9.17 -0.50 1.64
CA ILE A 34 8.35 -1.48 0.94
C ILE A 34 8.77 -2.89 1.37
N ARG A 35 7.86 -3.60 2.03
CA ARG A 35 7.97 -5.01 2.43
C ARG A 35 7.62 -5.96 1.29
N LYS A 36 6.57 -5.63 0.54
CA LYS A 36 6.04 -6.45 -0.55
C LYS A 36 5.25 -5.60 -1.52
N HIS A 37 5.21 -6.00 -2.78
CA HIS A 37 4.25 -5.44 -3.74
C HIS A 37 3.47 -6.56 -4.43
N LYS A 38 2.34 -6.19 -5.04
CA LYS A 38 1.54 -7.09 -5.87
C LYS A 38 0.82 -6.29 -6.95
N ARG A 39 0.90 -6.78 -8.18
CA ARG A 39 -0.01 -6.36 -9.25
C ARG A 39 -1.35 -7.05 -9.08
N HIS A 40 -2.40 -6.26 -8.90
CA HIS A 40 -3.78 -6.74 -8.80
C HIS A 40 -4.39 -6.97 -10.18
N SER A 41 -5.48 -7.73 -10.25
CA SER A 41 -6.17 -8.06 -11.51
C SER A 41 -6.72 -6.84 -12.25
N ASN A 42 -6.97 -5.74 -11.53
CA ASN A 42 -7.38 -4.45 -12.10
C ASN A 42 -6.20 -3.63 -12.66
N GLY A 43 -4.99 -4.20 -12.71
CA GLY A 43 -3.78 -3.56 -13.23
C GLY A 43 -3.07 -2.63 -12.23
N GLN A 44 -3.69 -2.31 -11.10
CA GLN A 44 -3.08 -1.47 -10.06
C GLN A 44 -2.02 -2.25 -9.28
N VAL A 45 -1.02 -1.54 -8.75
CA VAL A 45 0.00 -2.11 -7.87
C VAL A 45 -0.28 -1.69 -6.43
N GLY A 46 -0.43 -2.68 -5.57
CA GLY A 46 -0.54 -2.51 -4.13
C GLY A 46 0.81 -2.75 -3.44
N LEU A 47 1.11 -1.93 -2.46
CA LEU A 47 2.32 -2.00 -1.63
C LEU A 47 1.95 -2.35 -0.19
N TRP A 48 2.71 -3.24 0.42
CA TRP A 48 2.76 -3.45 1.86
C TRP A 48 4.06 -2.85 2.39
N LEU A 49 3.96 -2.23 3.56
CA LEU A 49 5.07 -1.48 4.16
C LEU A 49 5.53 -2.19 5.43
N GLU A 50 6.82 -2.14 5.75
CA GLU A 50 7.36 -2.80 6.95
C GLU A 50 6.79 -2.19 8.24
N GLU A 51 6.61 -0.87 8.25
CA GLU A 51 6.15 -0.12 9.41
C GLU A 51 4.64 -0.27 9.64
N LEU A 52 3.90 -0.76 8.64
CA LEU A 52 2.44 -0.90 8.68
C LEU A 52 2.04 -2.36 8.43
N VAL A 53 2.07 -3.16 9.49
CA VAL A 53 1.55 -4.53 9.50
C VAL A 53 0.12 -4.50 10.02
N ASN A 54 -0.85 -4.53 9.10
CA ASN A 54 -2.25 -4.32 9.44
C ASN A 54 -3.02 -5.64 9.59
N PRO A 55 -4.06 -5.67 10.44
CA PRO A 55 -4.96 -6.81 10.52
C PRO A 55 -5.73 -6.99 9.20
N PRO A 56 -6.16 -8.22 8.88
CA PRO A 56 -7.02 -8.45 7.73
C PRO A 56 -8.35 -7.72 7.86
N VAL A 57 -8.80 -7.11 6.76
CA VAL A 57 -10.12 -6.46 6.66
C VAL A 57 -10.95 -7.11 5.55
N PRO A 58 -12.29 -7.01 5.61
CA PRO A 58 -13.14 -7.46 4.53
C PRO A 58 -12.82 -6.68 3.25
N GLN A 59 -12.48 -7.39 2.18
CA GLN A 59 -12.28 -6.83 0.85
C GLN A 59 -13.11 -7.59 -0.18
N GLY A 60 -13.83 -6.85 -1.01
CA GLY A 60 -14.51 -7.41 -2.16
C GLY A 60 -13.52 -7.72 -3.28
N VAL A 61 -13.27 -9.00 -3.53
CA VAL A 61 -12.41 -9.46 -4.63
C VAL A 61 -13.25 -10.32 -5.56
N MET A 62 -13.49 -9.82 -6.78
CA MET A 62 -14.23 -10.55 -7.82
C MET A 62 -15.59 -11.11 -7.36
N GLY A 63 -16.30 -10.38 -6.50
CA GLY A 63 -17.61 -10.79 -5.97
C GLY A 63 -17.56 -11.76 -4.78
N ILE A 64 -16.37 -12.03 -4.23
CA ILE A 64 -16.17 -12.80 -3.00
C ILE A 64 -15.65 -11.86 -1.91
N GLU A 65 -16.22 -11.94 -0.72
CA GLU A 65 -15.68 -11.29 0.47
C GLU A 65 -14.53 -12.13 1.02
N ALA A 66 -13.33 -11.55 1.01
CA ALA A 66 -12.13 -12.16 1.57
C ALA A 66 -11.51 -11.26 2.64
N MET A 67 -11.04 -11.84 3.73
CA MET A 67 -10.27 -11.13 4.75
C MET A 67 -8.82 -11.03 4.29
N MET A 68 -8.33 -9.82 4.07
CA MET A 68 -6.95 -9.60 3.61
C MET A 68 -6.33 -8.36 4.25
N GLU A 69 -5.02 -8.40 4.49
CA GLU A 69 -4.28 -7.20 4.88
C GLU A 69 -4.38 -6.15 3.75
N PRO A 70 -4.77 -4.90 4.05
CA PRO A 70 -4.88 -3.87 3.04
C PRO A 70 -3.51 -3.56 2.42
N SER A 71 -3.50 -3.35 1.11
CA SER A 71 -2.34 -2.84 0.37
C SER A 71 -2.59 -1.39 -0.07
N TRP A 72 -1.52 -0.63 -0.21
CA TRP A 72 -1.57 0.78 -0.53
C TRP A 72 -1.24 1.00 -2.00
N ASN A 73 -2.06 1.79 -2.70
CA ASN A 73 -1.82 2.08 -4.11
C ASN A 73 -0.45 2.76 -4.30
N ILE A 74 0.37 2.25 -5.22
CA ILE A 74 1.70 2.76 -5.55
C ILE A 74 1.75 4.27 -5.79
N ASN A 75 0.69 4.86 -6.38
CA ASN A 75 0.62 6.29 -6.70
C ASN A 75 0.53 7.19 -5.47
N ARG A 76 0.36 6.63 -4.26
CA ARG A 76 0.42 7.36 -2.99
C ARG A 76 1.85 7.61 -2.53
N PHE A 77 2.83 7.03 -3.21
CA PHE A 77 4.23 7.07 -2.82
C PHE A 77 5.12 7.59 -3.96
N ALA A 78 6.24 8.16 -3.56
CA ALA A 78 7.32 8.57 -4.45
C ALA A 78 8.64 8.03 -3.93
N THR A 79 9.65 8.00 -4.80
CA THR A 79 11.04 7.78 -4.38
C THR A 79 11.51 8.93 -3.48
N LEU A 80 12.64 8.75 -2.79
CA LEU A 80 13.23 9.81 -1.96
C LEU A 80 13.63 11.07 -2.76
N ALA A 81 13.77 10.94 -4.08
CA ALA A 81 14.00 12.06 -5.01
C ALA A 81 12.69 12.73 -5.48
N GLY A 82 11.54 12.34 -4.92
CA GLY A 82 10.22 12.87 -5.27
C GLY A 82 9.69 12.40 -6.62
N GLN A 83 10.28 11.36 -7.23
CA GLN A 83 9.84 10.83 -8.51
C GLN A 83 8.76 9.73 -8.33
N PRO A 84 7.80 9.60 -9.25
CA PRO A 84 6.87 8.47 -9.23
C PRO A 84 7.63 7.14 -9.30
N ILE A 85 7.21 6.16 -8.49
CA ILE A 85 7.81 4.83 -8.46
C ILE A 85 7.41 4.07 -9.73
N LYS A 86 8.38 3.53 -10.46
CA LYS A 86 8.11 2.69 -11.64
C LYS A 86 8.03 1.24 -11.22
N VAL A 87 7.05 0.48 -11.74
CA VAL A 87 6.87 -0.93 -11.35
C VAL A 87 8.12 -1.79 -11.60
N LYS A 88 8.87 -1.50 -12.68
CA LYS A 88 10.14 -2.18 -12.97
C LYS A 88 11.18 -2.03 -11.85
N GLU A 89 11.16 -0.92 -11.11
CA GLU A 89 12.08 -0.68 -10.00
C GLU A 89 11.73 -1.57 -8.79
N LEU A 90 10.47 -1.96 -8.65
CA LEU A 90 10.01 -2.88 -7.60
C LEU A 90 10.39 -4.35 -7.92
N GLU A 91 10.27 -4.75 -9.18
CA GLU A 91 10.59 -6.12 -9.63
C GLU A 91 12.09 -6.45 -9.49
N LEU A 92 12.97 -5.45 -9.55
CA LEU A 92 14.42 -5.65 -9.34
C LEU A 92 14.76 -5.96 -7.87
N VAL A 93 13.94 -5.49 -6.93
CA VAL A 93 14.16 -5.72 -5.49
C VAL A 93 13.86 -7.17 -5.13
N ASP A 94 12.83 -7.76 -5.74
CA ASP A 94 12.42 -9.16 -5.49
C ASP A 94 13.44 -10.20 -6.00
N THR A 95 14.32 -9.82 -6.93
CA THR A 95 15.31 -10.74 -7.54
C THR A 95 16.65 -10.82 -6.82
N LEU A 96 16.82 -10.05 -5.74
CA LEU A 96 18.07 -9.99 -4.96
C LEU A 96 18.02 -10.77 -3.64
N GLU A 97 16.92 -11.48 -3.37
CA GLU A 97 16.75 -12.43 -2.27
C GLU A 97 16.89 -13.89 -2.75
#